data_AF-A0A6M3J4Z6-F1
#
_entry.id   AF-A0A6M3J4Z6-F1
#
_cell.length_a   1.000
_cell.length_b   1.000
_cell.length_c   1.000
_cell.angle_alpha   90.00
_cell.angle_beta   90.00
_cell.angle_gamma   90.00
#
_symmetry.space_group_name_H-M   'P 1'
#
loop_
_entity.id
_entity.type
_entity.pdbx_description
1 polymer ?
#
loop_
_entity_poly.entity_id
_entity_poly.type
_entity_poly.pdbx_seq_one_letter_code
_entity_poly.pdbx_strand_id
1 'polypeptide(L)'
;MRRIVLLVLCFALTGCPAFWSALPRMAQGAQMIGSLLDVAAAGSESYYARHPSQAAQAEVAQALRLARTALAALDAGVLAAEGADDEDLALRRSRALEAYEQLRLLLDGLGVLDARPPDGGAETSAPLPEPFELPPADEIERRMR
;
A
#
# COMPACT_ATOMS: atom_id res chain seq x y z
N MET A 1 -46.54 -0.77 -10.97
CA MET A 1 -45.29 -1.52 -11.31
C MET A 1 -44.41 -0.81 -12.35
N ARG A 2 -44.95 -0.17 -13.39
CA ARG A 2 -44.17 0.56 -14.42
C ARG A 2 -43.32 1.76 -13.94
N ARG A 3 -43.63 2.35 -12.77
CA ARG A 3 -42.91 3.52 -12.21
C ARG A 3 -41.65 3.16 -11.39
N ILE A 4 -41.60 1.96 -10.79
CA ILE A 4 -40.44 1.51 -10.00
C ILE A 4 -39.28 1.12 -10.92
N VAL A 5 -39.59 0.50 -12.07
CA VAL A 5 -38.59 0.16 -13.09
C VAL A 5 -37.91 1.39 -13.68
N LEU A 6 -38.63 2.52 -13.79
CA LEU A 6 -38.05 3.77 -14.34
C LEU A 6 -37.06 4.44 -13.37
N LEU A 7 -37.29 4.34 -12.05
CA LEU A 7 -36.39 4.91 -11.04
C LEU A 7 -35.09 4.11 -10.89
N VAL A 8 -35.17 2.78 -11.02
CA VAL A 8 -33.97 1.91 -11.03
C VAL A 8 -33.15 2.11 -12.31
N LEU A 9 -33.81 2.36 -13.45
CA LEU A 9 -33.13 2.66 -14.72
C LEU A 9 -32.45 4.03 -14.72
N CYS A 10 -33.03 5.04 -14.04
CA CYS A 10 -32.40 6.35 -13.88
C CYS A 10 -31.14 6.30 -12.99
N PHE A 11 -31.12 5.46 -11.95
CA PHE A 11 -29.91 5.24 -11.15
C PHE A 11 -28.82 4.49 -11.91
N ALA A 12 -29.19 3.59 -12.82
CA ALA A 12 -28.25 2.86 -13.67
C ALA A 12 -27.63 3.69 -14.80
N LEU A 13 -28.25 4.83 -15.18
CA LEU A 13 -27.79 5.71 -16.26
C LEU A 13 -27.05 6.96 -15.77
N THR A 14 -27.13 7.29 -14.49
CA THR A 14 -26.22 8.26 -13.86
C THR A 14 -24.96 7.52 -13.42
N GLY A 15 -24.18 7.02 -14.37
CA GLY A 15 -22.81 6.60 -14.09
C GLY A 15 -22.13 7.73 -13.33
N CYS A 16 -21.72 7.48 -12.09
CA CYS A 16 -21.30 8.52 -11.16
C CYS A 16 -20.05 9.22 -11.75
N PRO A 17 -20.12 10.46 -12.28
CA PRO A 17 -18.97 11.09 -12.92
C PRO A 17 -17.81 11.29 -11.92
N ALA A 18 -18.13 11.35 -10.63
CA ALA A 18 -17.17 11.36 -9.55
C ALA A 18 -16.32 10.07 -9.48
N PHE A 19 -16.92 8.89 -9.70
CA PHE A 19 -16.23 7.59 -9.67
C PHE A 19 -15.19 7.49 -10.79
N TRP A 20 -15.60 7.78 -12.03
CA TRP A 20 -14.70 7.76 -13.19
C TRP A 20 -13.55 8.76 -13.05
N SER A 21 -13.79 9.90 -12.41
CA SER A 21 -12.74 10.89 -12.12
C SER A 21 -11.80 10.51 -10.95
N ALA A 22 -12.19 9.53 -10.14
CA ALA A 22 -11.41 9.04 -9.00
C ALA A 22 -10.50 7.86 -9.38
N LEU A 23 -10.87 7.06 -10.40
CA LEU A 23 -10.07 5.92 -10.87
C LEU A 23 -8.60 6.28 -11.19
N PRO A 24 -8.27 7.38 -11.90
CA PRO A 24 -6.87 7.73 -12.17
C PRO A 24 -6.08 8.05 -10.89
N ARG A 25 -6.71 8.71 -9.91
CA ARG A 25 -6.09 9.02 -8.61
C ARG A 25 -5.88 7.78 -7.77
N MET A 26 -6.83 6.84 -7.82
CA MET A 26 -6.67 5.52 -7.19
C MET A 26 -5.54 4.72 -7.84
N ALA A 27 -5.44 4.71 -9.17
CA ALA A 27 -4.34 4.07 -9.89
C ALA A 27 -2.98 4.68 -9.50
N GLN A 28 -2.90 6.01 -9.43
CA GLN A 28 -1.68 6.72 -9.01
C GLN A 28 -1.31 6.38 -7.56
N GLY A 29 -2.28 6.33 -6.65
CA GLY A 29 -2.02 5.94 -5.26
C GLY A 29 -1.60 4.47 -5.12
N ALA A 30 -2.17 3.56 -5.91
CA ALA A 30 -1.75 2.17 -5.96
C ALA A 30 -0.29 2.03 -6.43
N GLN A 31 0.09 2.76 -7.49
CA GLN A 31 1.48 2.82 -7.96
C GLN A 31 2.42 3.38 -6.87
N MET A 32 1.98 4.41 -6.14
CA MET A 32 2.73 4.98 -5.03
C MET A 32 2.95 3.94 -3.91
N ILE A 33 1.89 3.25 -3.48
CA ILE A 33 2.00 2.15 -2.50
C ILE A 33 3.00 1.11 -3.00
N GLY A 34 2.92 0.70 -4.28
CA GLY A 34 3.87 -0.24 -4.88
C GLY A 34 5.33 0.20 -4.72
N SER A 35 5.64 1.45 -5.08
CA SER A 35 6.98 2.00 -4.93
C SER A 35 7.47 2.02 -3.47
N LEU A 36 6.58 2.32 -2.52
CA LEU A 36 6.89 2.34 -1.09
C LEU A 36 7.15 0.94 -0.54
N LEU A 37 6.42 -0.08 -1.03
CA LEU A 37 6.66 -1.48 -0.66
C LEU A 37 8.03 -1.97 -1.17
N ASP A 38 8.47 -1.51 -2.33
CA ASP A 38 9.79 -1.86 -2.86
C ASP A 38 10.93 -1.18 -2.08
N VAL A 39 10.76 0.09 -1.71
CA VAL A 39 11.67 0.79 -0.79
C VAL A 39 11.72 0.07 0.56
N ALA A 40 10.58 -0.29 1.14
CA ALA A 40 10.49 -1.03 2.40
C ALA A 40 11.20 -2.40 2.32
N ALA A 41 11.05 -3.12 1.21
CA ALA A 41 11.73 -4.40 0.99
C ALA A 41 13.25 -4.22 0.96
N ALA A 42 13.76 -3.31 0.12
CA ALA A 42 15.19 -3.04 -0.01
C ALA A 42 15.83 -2.52 1.29
N GLY A 43 15.11 -1.61 1.99
CA GLY A 43 15.54 -1.08 3.27
C GLY A 43 15.60 -2.16 4.36
N SER A 44 14.58 -3.02 4.43
CA SER A 44 14.56 -4.14 5.39
C SER A 44 15.68 -5.16 5.12
N GLU A 45 15.95 -5.49 3.85
CA GLU A 45 17.05 -6.38 3.47
C GLU A 45 18.40 -5.82 3.91
N SER A 46 18.63 -4.53 3.65
CA SER A 46 19.86 -3.82 4.05
C SER A 46 20.03 -3.77 5.57
N TYR A 47 18.94 -3.53 6.31
CA TYR A 47 18.93 -3.55 7.77
C TYR A 47 19.31 -4.94 8.33
N TYR A 48 18.65 -5.99 7.81
CA TYR A 48 18.81 -7.35 8.31
C TYR A 48 20.14 -8.00 7.92
N ALA A 49 20.82 -7.49 6.89
CA ALA A 49 22.21 -7.87 6.59
C ALA A 49 23.15 -7.53 7.76
N ARG A 50 22.81 -6.51 8.57
CA ARG A 50 23.58 -6.06 9.75
C ARG A 50 22.98 -6.54 11.07
N HIS A 51 21.68 -6.75 11.12
CA HIS A 51 20.95 -7.19 12.32
C HIS A 51 20.22 -8.53 12.07
N PRO A 52 20.96 -9.65 11.92
CA PRO A 52 20.35 -10.92 11.56
C PRO A 52 19.37 -11.39 12.65
N SER A 53 18.09 -11.50 12.28
CA SER A 53 17.03 -12.03 13.13
C SER A 53 16.02 -12.79 12.26
N GLN A 54 16.06 -14.11 12.31
CA GLN A 54 15.21 -14.96 11.47
C GLN A 54 13.71 -14.73 11.73
N ALA A 55 13.34 -14.53 13.00
CA ALA A 55 11.95 -14.27 13.39
C ALA A 55 11.45 -12.93 12.83
N ALA A 56 12.21 -11.85 13.01
CA ALA A 56 11.83 -10.53 12.53
C ALA A 56 11.84 -10.44 10.98
N GLN A 57 12.80 -11.10 10.33
CA GLN A 57 12.82 -11.23 8.86
C GLN A 57 11.58 -11.97 8.34
N ALA A 58 11.16 -13.04 9.01
CA ALA A 58 9.96 -13.79 8.61
C ALA A 58 8.68 -12.96 8.78
N GLU A 59 8.59 -12.18 9.85
CA GLU A 59 7.46 -11.29 10.14
C GLU A 59 7.36 -10.17 9.09
N VAL A 60 8.47 -9.48 8.80
CA VAL A 60 8.52 -8.45 7.75
C VAL A 60 8.20 -9.05 6.37
N ALA A 61 8.74 -10.23 6.06
CA ALA A 61 8.43 -10.91 4.80
C ALA A 61 6.94 -11.27 4.69
N GLN A 62 6.29 -11.66 5.79
CA GLN A 62 4.85 -11.90 5.82
C GLN A 62 4.05 -10.63 5.60
N ALA A 63 4.38 -9.54 6.31
CA ALA A 63 3.73 -8.24 6.14
C ALA A 63 3.85 -7.71 4.71
N LEU A 64 5.04 -7.80 4.10
CA LEU A 64 5.27 -7.46 2.69
C LEU A 64 4.40 -8.29 1.73
N ARG A 65 4.27 -9.60 1.97
CA ARG A 65 3.41 -10.46 1.14
C ARG A 65 1.94 -10.06 1.26
N LEU A 66 1.44 -9.76 2.46
CA LEU A 66 0.06 -9.32 2.68
C LEU A 66 -0.20 -7.98 1.99
N ALA A 67 0.70 -7.00 2.15
CA ALA A 67 0.59 -5.70 1.52
C ALA A 67 0.59 -5.79 -0.02
N ARG A 68 1.49 -6.58 -0.61
CA ARG A 68 1.54 -6.82 -2.06
C ARG A 68 0.27 -7.52 -2.57
N THR A 69 -0.28 -8.46 -1.81
CA THR A 69 -1.53 -9.15 -2.18
C THR A 69 -2.71 -8.19 -2.16
N ALA A 70 -2.81 -7.34 -1.14
CA ALA A 70 -3.86 -6.33 -1.04
C ALA A 70 -3.75 -5.28 -2.15
N LEU A 71 -2.52 -4.84 -2.47
CA LEU A 71 -2.26 -3.94 -3.59
C LEU A 71 -2.67 -4.57 -4.94
N ALA A 72 -2.29 -5.82 -5.21
CA ALA A 72 -2.69 -6.51 -6.42
C ALA A 72 -4.22 -6.64 -6.56
N ALA A 73 -4.92 -6.84 -5.44
CA ALA A 73 -6.38 -6.86 -5.43
C ALA A 73 -6.99 -5.48 -5.74
N LEU A 74 -6.38 -4.39 -5.27
CA LEU A 74 -6.76 -3.03 -5.63
C LEU A 74 -6.51 -2.76 -7.12
N ASP A 75 -5.32 -3.06 -7.64
CA ASP A 75 -4.98 -2.87 -9.06
C ASP A 75 -5.94 -3.63 -9.97
N ALA A 76 -6.24 -4.89 -9.64
CA ALA A 76 -7.22 -5.69 -10.37
C ALA A 76 -8.63 -5.04 -10.34
N GLY A 77 -9.00 -4.44 -9.21
CA GLY A 77 -10.27 -3.71 -9.08
C GLY A 77 -10.30 -2.44 -9.92
N VAL A 78 -9.20 -1.67 -9.95
CA VAL A 78 -9.07 -0.45 -10.76
C VAL A 78 -9.11 -0.79 -12.26
N LEU A 79 -8.47 -1.87 -12.68
CA LEU A 79 -8.47 -2.33 -14.08
C LEU A 79 -9.84 -2.88 -14.52
N ALA A 80 -10.58 -3.52 -13.63
CA ALA A 80 -11.90 -4.09 -13.91
C ALA A 80 -13.05 -3.09 -13.74
N ALA A 81 -12.76 -1.80 -13.50
CA ALA A 81 -13.74 -0.80 -13.10
C ALA A 81 -14.88 -0.55 -14.10
N GLU A 82 -14.77 -1.00 -15.35
CA GLU A 82 -15.91 -1.13 -16.28
C GLU A 82 -16.87 -2.24 -15.81
N GLY A 83 -17.66 -1.97 -14.76
CA GLY A 83 -18.66 -2.88 -14.20
C GLY A 83 -18.45 -3.30 -12.75
N ALA A 84 -17.42 -2.78 -12.07
CA ALA A 84 -17.19 -3.02 -10.66
C ALA A 84 -18.13 -2.18 -9.76
N ASP A 85 -18.50 -2.75 -8.61
CA ASP A 85 -19.20 -2.02 -7.55
C ASP A 85 -18.23 -1.04 -6.86
N ASP A 86 -18.64 0.23 -6.75
CA ASP A 86 -17.89 1.29 -6.07
C ASP A 86 -17.52 0.88 -4.62
N GLU A 87 -18.40 0.12 -3.94
CA GLU A 87 -18.17 -0.37 -2.58
C GLU A 87 -17.03 -1.41 -2.53
N ASP A 88 -16.96 -2.31 -3.51
CA ASP A 88 -15.90 -3.31 -3.61
C ASP A 88 -14.54 -2.66 -3.86
N LEU A 89 -14.51 -1.63 -4.71
CA LEU A 89 -13.29 -0.89 -4.99
C LEU A 89 -12.83 -0.09 -3.77
N ALA A 90 -13.75 0.53 -3.05
CA ALA A 90 -13.46 1.22 -1.79
C ALA A 90 -12.93 0.26 -0.71
N LEU A 91 -13.49 -0.95 -0.62
CA LEU A 91 -13.03 -2.00 0.29
C LEU A 91 -11.61 -2.46 -0.04
N ARG A 92 -11.32 -2.70 -1.33
CA ARG A 92 -9.97 -3.07 -1.80
C ARG A 92 -8.95 -1.98 -1.48
N ARG A 93 -9.31 -0.70 -1.69
CA ARG A 93 -8.49 0.45 -1.30
C ARG A 93 -8.20 0.45 0.19
N SER A 94 -9.23 0.29 1.03
CA SER A 94 -9.08 0.24 2.48
C SER A 94 -8.12 -0.86 2.92
N ARG A 95 -8.25 -2.06 2.35
CA ARG A 95 -7.37 -3.20 2.67
C ARG A 95 -5.92 -2.97 2.25
N ALA A 96 -5.69 -2.33 1.10
CA ALA A 96 -4.34 -2.00 0.64
C ALA A 96 -3.67 -0.98 1.58
N LEU A 97 -4.40 0.06 1.97
CA LEU A 97 -3.92 1.07 2.93
C LEU A 97 -3.66 0.48 4.32
N GLU A 98 -4.55 -0.37 4.81
CA GLU A 98 -4.39 -1.04 6.11
C GLU A 98 -3.16 -1.94 6.13
N ALA A 99 -2.98 -2.79 5.11
CA ALA A 99 -1.83 -3.68 5.02
C ALA A 99 -0.51 -2.91 4.87
N TYR A 100 -0.53 -1.79 4.16
CA TYR A 100 0.61 -0.86 4.09
C TYR A 100 0.94 -0.26 5.47
N GLU A 101 -0.07 0.24 6.19
CA GLU A 101 0.14 0.85 7.52
C GLU A 101 0.68 -0.15 8.53
N GLN A 102 0.17 -1.39 8.51
CA GLN A 102 0.68 -2.47 9.35
C GLN A 102 2.15 -2.76 9.08
N LEU A 103 2.58 -2.78 7.81
CA LEU A 103 3.99 -2.92 7.46
C LEU A 103 4.80 -1.73 7.97
N ARG A 104 4.32 -0.49 7.77
CA ARG A 104 5.00 0.73 8.22
C ARG A 104 5.26 0.70 9.73
N LEU A 105 4.22 0.40 10.53
CA LEU A 105 4.29 0.31 11.98
C LEU A 105 5.21 -0.82 12.44
N LEU A 106 5.21 -1.96 11.74
CA LEU A 106 6.13 -3.06 12.04
C LEU A 106 7.59 -2.64 11.82
N LEU A 107 7.89 -2.00 10.68
CA LEU A 107 9.24 -1.55 10.37
C LEU A 107 9.73 -0.47 11.36
N ASP A 108 8.84 0.44 11.74
CA ASP A 108 9.09 1.45 12.77
C ASP A 108 9.39 0.81 14.14
N GLY A 109 8.51 -0.11 14.59
CA GLY A 109 8.67 -0.83 15.85
C GLY A 109 9.94 -1.70 15.91
N LEU A 110 10.46 -2.14 14.77
CA LEU A 110 11.72 -2.88 14.64
C LEU A 110 12.95 -1.97 14.46
N GLY A 111 12.75 -0.65 14.38
CA GLY A 111 13.81 0.33 14.19
C GLY A 111 14.43 0.34 12.78
N VAL A 112 13.73 -0.22 11.79
CA VAL A 112 14.25 -0.33 10.41
C VAL A 112 14.27 1.03 9.71
N LEU A 113 13.26 1.88 9.97
CA LEU A 113 13.13 3.19 9.32
C LEU A 113 14.19 4.19 9.80
N ASP A 114 14.52 4.13 11.09
CA ASP A 114 15.50 5.01 11.75
C ASP A 114 16.90 4.40 11.83
N ALA A 115 17.16 3.30 11.10
CA ALA A 115 18.44 2.60 11.16
C ALA A 115 19.60 3.51 10.74
N ARG A 116 20.38 3.97 11.72
CA ARG A 116 21.60 4.76 11.51
C ARG A 116 22.83 3.84 11.51
N PRO A 117 23.93 4.26 10.85
CA PRO A 117 25.22 3.60 11.03
C PRO A 117 25.58 3.56 12.54
N PRO A 118 26.13 2.46 13.07
CA PRO A 118 26.66 2.46 14.43
C PRO A 118 27.85 3.43 14.52
N ASP A 119 27.84 4.31 15.53
CA ASP A 119 28.97 5.19 15.83
C ASP A 119 30.20 4.35 16.22
N GLY A 120 31.21 4.33 15.34
CA GLY A 120 32.49 3.67 15.60
C GLY A 120 32.55 2.15 15.39
N GLY A 121 31.61 1.55 14.66
CA GLY A 121 31.63 0.12 14.33
C GLY A 121 32.68 -0.26 13.27
N ALA A 122 33.22 -1.48 13.35
CA ALA A 122 34.11 -2.04 12.33
C ALA A 122 33.46 -1.95 10.94
N GLU A 123 34.21 -1.45 9.95
CA GLU A 123 33.76 -1.31 8.57
C GLU A 123 33.27 -2.66 8.03
N THR A 124 31.96 -2.88 8.06
CA THR A 124 31.35 -4.00 7.36
C THR A 124 31.33 -3.65 5.89
N SER A 125 31.76 -4.54 5.01
CA SER A 125 31.67 -4.37 3.55
C SER A 125 30.23 -4.37 3.01
N ALA A 126 29.23 -4.57 3.88
CA ALA A 126 27.83 -4.38 3.53
C ALA A 126 27.54 -2.87 3.30
N PRO A 127 26.73 -2.49 2.30
CA PRO A 127 26.31 -1.11 2.09
C PRO A 127 25.59 -0.54 3.32
N LEU A 128 25.70 0.77 3.54
CA LEU A 128 24.98 1.46 4.61
C LEU A 128 23.50 1.52 4.25
N PRO A 129 22.57 1.13 5.14
CA PRO A 129 21.17 1.42 4.91
C PRO A 129 21.00 2.94 4.92
N GLU A 130 20.58 3.50 3.79
CA GLU A 130 20.18 4.89 3.75
C GLU A 130 18.85 5.02 4.51
N PRO A 131 18.70 6.02 5.41
CA PRO A 131 17.42 6.30 6.02
C PRO A 131 16.39 6.51 4.92
N PHE A 132 15.23 5.88 5.07
CA PHE A 132 14.13 6.03 4.13
C PHE A 132 12.85 6.32 4.88
N GLU A 133 12.04 7.21 4.30
CA GLU A 133 10.78 7.63 4.90
C GLU A 133 9.61 6.91 4.23
N LEU A 134 8.70 6.40 5.06
CA LEU A 134 7.43 5.85 4.62
C LEU A 134 6.32 6.79 5.12
N PRO A 135 5.58 7.47 4.22
CA PRO A 135 4.51 8.38 4.63
C PRO A 135 3.38 7.62 5.33
N PRO A 136 2.64 8.23 6.27
CA PRO A 136 1.52 7.57 6.92
C PRO A 136 0.37 7.31 5.92
N ALA A 137 -0.43 6.27 6.18
CA ALA A 137 -1.49 5.85 5.26
C ALA A 137 -2.55 6.94 4.98
N ASP A 138 -2.81 7.87 5.91
CA ASP A 138 -3.74 8.98 5.71
C ASP A 138 -3.25 9.98 4.64
N GLU A 139 -1.93 10.16 4.52
CA GLU A 139 -1.33 10.97 3.46
C GLU A 139 -1.54 10.34 2.09
N ILE A 140 -1.35 9.02 2.00
CA ILE A 140 -1.60 8.26 0.78
C ILE A 140 -3.09 8.33 0.41
N GLU A 141 -3.97 8.13 1.39
CA GLU A 141 -5.41 8.17 1.19
C GLU A 141 -5.87 9.53 0.66
N ARG A 142 -5.34 10.64 1.19
CA ARG A 142 -5.63 11.99 0.69
C ARG A 142 -5.29 12.15 -0.80
N ARG A 143 -4.26 11.48 -1.30
CA ARG A 143 -3.87 11.51 -2.73
C ARG A 143 -4.75 10.63 -3.63
N MET A 144 -5.43 9.64 -3.04
CA MET A 144 -6.32 8.71 -3.76
C MET A 144 -7.77 9.21 -3.91
N ARG A 145 -8.14 10.27 -3.18
CA ARG A 145 -9.49 10.84 -3.16
C ARG A 145 -9.66 11.96 -4.17
#